data_AF-A0A8X6YQP6-F1
#
_entry.id   AF-A0A8X6YQP6-F1
#
_cell.length_a   1.000
_cell.length_b   1.000
_cell.length_c   1.000
_cell.angle_alpha   90.00
_cell.angle_beta   90.00
_cell.angle_gamma   90.00
#
_symmetry.space_group_name_H-M   'P 1'
#
loop_
_entity.id
_entity.type
_entity.pdbx_description
1 polymer ?
#
loop_
_entity_poly.entity_id
_entity_poly.type
_entity_poly.pdbx_seq_one_letter_code
_entity_poly.pdbx_strand_id
1 'polypeptide(L)'
;MLSPQRKDAFGLFQVSPFPSSERQVLVFPGHYAGSIQIVDLSKMNSEFLTLSQKNKIIPVTRGSDPASLYCINFSCDSDYLCASSDKGTIHIFALKRTYLNKRLTFSSAARWMGSTYVESQWAFANFTVAQECKCICAFGPNSSVY
;
A
#
# COMPACT_ATOMS: atom_id res chain seq x y z
N MET A 1 -0.02 10.89 29.06
CA MET A 1 -1.10 10.73 28.07
C MET A 1 -0.61 9.68 27.08
N LEU A 2 -1.01 8.42 27.27
CA LEU A 2 -0.60 7.31 26.40
C LEU A 2 -1.15 7.58 24.99
N SER A 3 -0.35 7.45 23.94
CA SER A 3 -0.91 7.43 22.59
C SER A 3 -1.94 6.29 22.53
N PRO A 4 -3.05 6.46 21.79
CA PRO A 4 -4.03 5.38 21.65
C PRO A 4 -3.28 4.12 21.19
N GLN A 5 -3.40 3.03 21.96
CA GLN A 5 -2.79 1.77 21.57
C GLN A 5 -3.23 1.42 20.14
N ARG A 6 -2.22 1.26 19.30
CA ARG A 6 -2.30 1.05 17.86
C ARG A 6 -3.15 -0.19 17.59
N LYS A 7 -4.37 0.00 17.07
CA LYS A 7 -5.28 -1.10 16.69
C LYS A 7 -4.99 -1.59 15.27
N ASP A 8 -3.71 -1.69 14.91
CA ASP A 8 -3.35 -2.37 13.66
C ASP A 8 -3.74 -3.85 13.84
N ALA A 9 -4.46 -4.41 12.88
CA ALA A 9 -4.81 -5.82 12.92
C ALA A 9 -3.53 -6.65 12.84
N PHE A 10 -3.08 -7.20 13.98
CA PHE A 10 -1.97 -8.14 14.02
C PHE A 10 -2.25 -9.29 13.04
N GLY A 11 -1.32 -9.50 12.10
CA GLY A 11 -1.47 -10.56 11.08
C GLY A 11 -2.20 -10.14 9.79
N LEU A 12 -2.52 -8.85 9.59
CA LEU A 12 -3.01 -8.38 8.30
C LEU A 12 -1.86 -8.38 7.27
N PHE A 13 -1.86 -9.36 6.37
CA PHE A 13 -0.97 -9.41 5.21
C PHE A 13 -1.67 -10.14 4.07
N GLN A 14 -1.19 -9.94 2.85
CA GLN A 14 -1.69 -10.67 1.69
C GLN A 14 -0.57 -10.89 0.66
N VAL A 15 -0.61 -12.04 -0.02
CA VAL A 15 0.25 -12.34 -1.15
C VAL A 15 -0.57 -12.26 -2.44
N SER A 16 0.02 -11.69 -3.50
CA SER A 16 -0.63 -11.59 -4.82
C SER A 16 -1.06 -12.96 -5.35
N PRO A 17 -2.29 -13.13 -5.88
CA PRO A 17 -2.87 -14.43 -6.23
C PRO A 17 -2.33 -15.19 -7.47
N PHE A 18 -1.09 -14.97 -7.95
CA PHE A 18 -0.54 -15.67 -9.14
C PHE A 18 0.83 -16.32 -8.97
N PRO A 19 1.10 -17.43 -9.69
CA PRO A 19 2.44 -17.99 -9.86
C PRO A 19 3.14 -17.61 -11.19
N SER A 20 4.44 -17.31 -11.06
CA SER A 20 5.56 -17.63 -11.97
C SER A 20 6.05 -16.69 -13.10
N SER A 21 5.37 -15.62 -13.53
CA SER A 21 5.98 -14.71 -14.55
C SER A 21 5.85 -13.20 -14.30
N GLU A 22 5.01 -12.78 -13.35
CA GLU A 22 4.91 -11.38 -12.92
C GLU A 22 5.19 -11.30 -11.41
N ARG A 23 5.77 -10.18 -10.96
CA ARG A 23 6.35 -9.99 -9.61
C ARG A 23 5.42 -10.49 -8.51
N GLN A 24 5.82 -11.54 -7.82
CA GLN A 24 5.10 -12.00 -6.62
C GLN A 24 5.34 -11.00 -5.49
N VAL A 25 4.29 -10.42 -4.94
CA VAL A 25 4.41 -9.39 -3.91
C VAL A 25 3.64 -9.76 -2.64
N LEU A 26 4.24 -9.46 -1.50
CA LEU A 26 3.64 -9.47 -0.17
C LEU A 26 3.29 -8.04 0.23
N VAL A 27 2.06 -7.82 0.68
CA VAL A 27 1.59 -6.54 1.21
C VAL A 27 1.19 -6.67 2.66
N PHE A 28 1.51 -5.66 3.47
CA PHE A 28 1.15 -5.60 4.89
C PHE A 28 1.15 -4.14 5.39
N PRO A 29 0.46 -3.83 6.50
CA PRO A 29 0.51 -2.51 7.12
C PRO A 29 1.96 -2.09 7.42
N GLY A 30 2.31 -0.88 7.00
CA GLY A 30 3.65 -0.33 7.15
C GLY A 30 3.92 0.30 8.52
N HIS A 31 5.18 0.71 8.70
CA HIS A 31 5.65 1.29 9.97
C HIS A 31 4.96 2.63 10.32
N TYR A 32 4.48 3.38 9.33
CA TYR A 32 3.71 4.60 9.55
C TYR A 32 2.21 4.30 9.54
N ALA A 33 1.43 4.91 10.43
CA ALA A 33 -0.01 4.72 10.48
C ALA A 33 -0.66 5.07 9.13
N GLY A 34 -1.53 4.19 8.62
CA GLY A 34 -2.17 4.34 7.32
C GLY A 34 -1.26 4.12 6.12
N SER A 35 -0.02 3.65 6.32
CA SER A 35 0.88 3.21 5.25
C SER A 35 0.72 1.71 4.97
N ILE A 36 0.88 1.31 3.72
CA ILE A 36 1.03 -0.09 3.29
C ILE A 36 2.45 -0.28 2.78
N GLN A 37 3.09 -1.38 3.18
CA GLN A 37 4.37 -1.83 2.64
C GLN A 37 4.16 -2.95 1.63
N ILE A 38 4.98 -2.93 0.59
CA ILE A 38 4.97 -3.91 -0.50
C ILE A 38 6.38 -4.49 -0.61
N VAL A 39 6.49 -5.81 -0.62
CA VAL A 39 7.75 -6.54 -0.73
C VAL A 39 7.67 -7.47 -1.93
N ASP A 40 8.64 -7.35 -2.84
CA ASP A 40 8.77 -8.22 -4.00
C ASP A 40 9.47 -9.51 -3.58
N LEU A 41 8.70 -10.60 -3.50
CA LEU A 41 9.17 -11.93 -3.11
C LEU A 41 9.99 -12.59 -4.23
N SER A 42 9.76 -12.20 -5.50
CA SER A 42 10.44 -12.84 -6.65
C SER A 42 11.96 -12.64 -6.66
N LYS A 43 12.46 -11.67 -5.88
CA LYS A 43 13.89 -11.32 -5.77
C LYS A 43 14.60 -11.97 -4.60
N MET A 44 13.91 -12.73 -3.74
CA MET A 44 14.53 -13.32 -2.55
C MET A 44 15.41 -14.55 -2.83
N ASN A 45 15.38 -15.11 -4.05
CA ASN A 45 16.17 -16.29 -4.41
C ASN A 45 17.51 -15.98 -5.09
N SER A 46 17.84 -14.70 -5.37
CA SER A 46 19.16 -14.36 -5.90
C SER A 46 20.11 -14.01 -4.75
N GLU A 47 21.04 -14.92 -4.44
CA GLU A 47 22.26 -14.57 -3.70
C GLU A 47 22.84 -13.29 -4.32
N PHE A 48 23.11 -12.29 -3.48
CA PHE A 48 23.57 -10.94 -3.87
C PHE A 48 22.47 -9.91 -4.21
N LEU A 49 21.56 -9.64 -3.27
CA LEU A 49 20.79 -8.39 -3.27
C LEU A 49 21.75 -7.21 -3.11
N THR A 50 22.15 -6.61 -4.23
CA THR A 50 22.88 -5.34 -4.24
C THR A 50 22.02 -4.28 -3.57
N LEU A 51 22.63 -3.34 -2.83
CA LEU A 51 21.94 -2.23 -2.13
C LEU A 51 21.04 -1.36 -3.03
N SER A 52 21.12 -1.53 -4.36
CA SER A 52 20.30 -0.91 -5.41
C SER A 52 19.03 -1.69 -5.76
N GLN A 53 18.94 -2.98 -5.40
CA GLN A 53 17.77 -3.85 -5.55
C GLN A 53 16.94 -3.94 -4.27
N LYS A 54 17.01 -2.91 -3.41
CA LYS A 54 16.16 -2.78 -2.22
C LYS A 54 14.71 -3.08 -2.59
N ASN A 55 14.09 -3.97 -1.80
CA ASN A 55 12.65 -4.21 -1.81
C ASN A 55 11.93 -2.90 -2.07
N LYS A 56 11.07 -2.86 -3.09
CA LYS A 56 10.35 -1.65 -3.47
C LYS A 56 9.31 -1.36 -2.39
N ILE A 57 9.76 -0.80 -1.29
CA ILE A 57 8.91 -0.26 -0.23
C ILE A 57 8.30 0.99 -0.81
N ILE A 58 7.11 0.86 -1.40
CA ILE A 58 6.28 2.02 -1.69
C ILE A 58 5.46 2.24 -0.44
N PRO A 59 5.79 3.21 0.43
CA PRO A 59 4.85 3.61 1.46
C PRO A 59 3.65 4.19 0.72
N VAL A 60 2.57 3.42 0.75
CA VAL A 60 1.34 3.83 0.14
C VAL A 60 0.46 4.39 1.24
N THR A 61 0.24 5.70 1.25
CA THR A 61 -0.54 6.36 2.30
C THR A 61 -1.95 6.67 1.84
N ARG A 62 -2.89 6.42 2.73
CA ARG A 62 -4.32 6.74 2.58
C ARG A 62 -4.60 8.26 2.45
N GLY A 63 -3.66 9.09 2.93
CA GLY A 63 -3.78 10.54 3.04
C GLY A 63 -2.84 11.08 4.12
N SER A 64 -3.09 12.32 4.57
CA SER A 64 -2.25 12.98 5.59
C SER A 64 -2.57 12.55 7.04
N ASP A 65 -3.75 11.97 7.27
CA ASP A 65 -4.23 11.61 8.61
C ASP A 65 -3.99 10.12 8.92
N PRO A 66 -3.34 9.77 10.04
CA PRO A 66 -3.18 8.41 10.53
C PRO A 66 -4.48 7.59 10.51
N ALA A 67 -4.40 6.34 10.06
CA ALA A 67 -5.55 5.43 10.00
C ALA A 67 -5.13 3.98 10.21
N SER A 68 -5.98 3.20 10.89
CA SER A 68 -5.80 1.75 11.05
C SER A 68 -6.46 1.04 9.88
N LEU A 69 -5.76 0.06 9.28
CA LEU A 69 -6.30 -0.72 8.17
C LEU A 69 -7.13 -1.91 8.69
N TYR A 70 -8.26 -2.17 8.04
CA TYR A 70 -9.11 -3.32 8.35
C TYR A 70 -8.96 -4.47 7.35
N CYS A 71 -8.83 -4.15 6.07
CA CYS A 71 -8.71 -5.11 4.99
C CYS A 71 -7.75 -4.60 3.92
N ILE A 72 -7.03 -5.53 3.30
CA ILE A 72 -6.19 -5.32 2.12
C ILE A 72 -6.54 -6.44 1.14
N ASN A 73 -6.83 -6.10 -0.12
CA ASN A 73 -7.13 -7.09 -1.16
C ASN A 73 -6.48 -6.74 -2.50
N PHE A 74 -5.96 -7.73 -3.22
CA PHE A 74 -5.53 -7.58 -4.61
C PHE A 74 -6.71 -7.70 -5.57
N SER A 75 -6.61 -7.04 -6.72
CA SER A 75 -7.43 -7.41 -7.87
C SER A 75 -7.05 -8.80 -8.37
N CYS A 76 -7.98 -9.42 -9.09
CA CYS A 76 -7.79 -10.78 -9.60
C CYS A 76 -6.57 -10.92 -10.49
N ASP A 77 -6.11 -9.84 -11.16
CA ASP A 77 -4.93 -9.72 -12.03
C ASP A 77 -3.69 -9.15 -11.32
N SER A 78 -3.79 -8.80 -10.03
CA SER A 78 -2.75 -8.12 -9.24
C SER A 78 -2.28 -6.76 -9.78
N ASP A 79 -3.03 -6.14 -10.70
CA ASP A 79 -2.73 -4.79 -11.20
C ASP A 79 -3.10 -3.71 -10.20
N TYR A 80 -4.04 -4.00 -9.29
CA TYR A 80 -4.57 -3.09 -8.30
C TYR A 80 -4.56 -3.68 -6.89
N LEU A 81 -4.55 -2.78 -5.92
CA LEU A 81 -4.70 -3.08 -4.50
C LEU A 81 -5.80 -2.20 -3.93
N CYS A 82 -6.72 -2.77 -3.15
CA CYS A 82 -7.67 -2.01 -2.36
C CYS A 82 -7.38 -2.17 -0.87
N ALA A 83 -7.63 -1.12 -0.09
CA ALA A 83 -7.51 -1.17 1.36
C ALA A 83 -8.59 -0.33 2.04
N SER A 84 -9.19 -0.89 3.08
CA SER A 84 -10.19 -0.22 3.92
C SER A 84 -9.60 0.21 5.26
N SER A 85 -10.14 1.28 5.86
CA SER A 85 -9.64 1.81 7.12
C SER A 85 -10.71 2.25 8.11
N ASP A 86 -10.28 2.53 9.34
CA ASP A 86 -11.07 3.10 10.44
C ASP A 86 -11.67 4.49 10.17
N LYS A 87 -11.26 5.13 9.08
CA LYS A 87 -11.80 6.43 8.63
C LYS A 87 -13.00 6.28 7.69
N GLY A 88 -13.50 5.06 7.48
CA GLY A 88 -14.65 4.81 6.61
C GLY A 88 -14.33 5.12 5.14
N THR A 89 -13.11 4.83 4.70
CA THR A 89 -12.71 5.04 3.31
C THR A 89 -12.02 3.81 2.75
N ILE A 90 -12.30 3.50 1.49
CA ILE A 90 -11.60 2.48 0.72
C ILE A 90 -10.71 3.19 -0.29
N HIS A 91 -9.46 2.74 -0.38
CA HIS A 91 -8.41 3.32 -1.22
C HIS A 91 -7.97 2.31 -2.25
N ILE A 92 -7.76 2.77 -3.49
CA ILE A 92 -7.37 1.94 -4.63
C ILE A 92 -6.02 2.43 -5.16
N PHE A 93 -5.07 1.50 -5.27
CA PHE A 93 -3.70 1.74 -5.69
C PHE A 93 -3.39 0.94 -6.94
N ALA A 94 -2.75 1.56 -7.93
CA ALA A 94 -2.24 0.88 -9.11
C ALA A 94 -0.83 0.34 -8.82
N LEU A 95 -0.63 -0.97 -8.96
CA LEU A 95 0.64 -1.65 -8.69
C LEU A 95 1.51 -1.77 -9.94
N LYS A 96 0.89 -2.08 -11.09
CA LYS A 96 1.58 -2.18 -12.39
C LYS A 96 1.81 -0.80 -13.01
N ARG A 97 0.74 -0.01 -13.12
CA ARG A 97 0.74 1.34 -13.69
C ARG A 97 0.85 2.41 -12.60
N THR A 98 1.98 2.43 -11.89
CA THR A 98 2.14 3.31 -10.71
C THR A 98 2.07 4.81 -11.02
N TYR A 99 2.16 5.23 -12.28
CA TYR A 99 1.98 6.63 -12.69
C TYR A 99 0.52 7.12 -12.51
N LEU A 100 -0.44 6.19 -12.34
CA LEU A 100 -1.82 6.53 -12.01
C LEU A 100 -1.95 6.97 -10.54
N ASN A 101 -1.07 6.50 -9.66
CA ASN A 101 -1.09 6.88 -8.26
C ASN A 101 -0.72 8.35 -8.10
N LYS A 102 -1.41 9.02 -7.18
CA LYS A 102 -1.07 10.39 -6.79
C LYS A 102 0.30 10.38 -6.11
N ARG A 103 1.12 11.39 -6.38
CA ARG A 103 2.51 11.46 -5.90
C ARG A 103 2.77 12.86 -5.34
N LEU A 104 3.24 12.91 -4.10
CA LEU A 104 3.78 14.15 -3.56
C LEU A 104 5.23 14.28 -4.04
N THR A 105 5.43 15.00 -5.14
CA THR A 105 6.78 15.40 -5.57
C THR A 105 7.31 16.45 -4.61
N PHE A 106 8.36 16.12 -3.86
CA PHE A 106 9.06 17.11 -3.06
C PHE A 106 9.83 18.07 -3.99
N SER A 107 9.87 19.35 -3.62
CA SER A 107 10.49 20.39 -4.43
C SER A 107 11.98 20.12 -4.65
N SER A 108 12.51 20.54 -5.81
CA SER A 108 13.90 20.37 -6.22
C SER A 108 14.90 20.85 -5.16
N ALA A 109 14.54 21.90 -4.41
CA ALA A 109 15.32 22.46 -3.31
C ALA A 109 15.62 21.44 -2.21
N ALA A 110 14.72 20.49 -1.95
CA ALA A 110 14.92 19.52 -0.90
C ALA A 110 15.70 18.26 -1.31
N ARG A 111 15.76 17.95 -2.60
CA ARG A 111 16.73 16.98 -3.14
C ARG A 111 18.16 17.49 -2.96
N TRP A 112 18.36 18.80 -3.08
CA TRP A 112 19.65 19.45 -2.87
C TRP A 112 20.07 19.46 -1.39
N MET A 113 19.12 19.48 -0.45
CA MET A 113 19.39 19.40 1.00
C MET A 113 19.66 17.98 1.52
N GLY A 114 19.89 16.99 0.65
CA GLY A 114 20.29 15.64 1.07
C GLY A 114 19.20 14.81 1.77
N SER A 115 17.94 15.26 1.75
CA SER A 115 16.83 14.47 2.30
C SER A 115 16.50 13.30 1.37
N THR A 116 16.89 12.09 1.80
CA THR A 116 16.61 10.82 1.12
C THR A 116 15.24 10.28 1.55
N TYR A 117 14.19 11.08 1.38
CA TYR A 117 12.84 10.60 1.67
C TYR A 117 12.34 9.71 0.53
N VAL A 118 11.93 8.49 0.87
CA VAL A 118 11.31 7.55 -0.06
C VAL A 118 9.99 8.15 -0.52
N GLU A 119 9.78 8.19 -1.82
CA GLU A 119 8.65 8.91 -2.38
C GLU A 119 7.33 8.19 -2.09
N SER A 120 6.49 8.83 -1.27
CA SER A 120 5.18 8.29 -0.91
C SER A 120 4.23 8.35 -2.10
N GLN A 121 3.52 7.25 -2.34
CA GLN A 121 2.44 7.18 -3.32
C GLN A 121 1.10 7.13 -2.61
N TRP A 122 0.10 7.80 -3.19
CA TRP A 122 -1.24 7.92 -2.66
C TRP A 122 -2.22 7.26 -3.61
N ALA A 123 -3.40 6.88 -3.10
CA ALA A 123 -4.43 6.21 -3.86
C ALA A 123 -4.83 7.04 -5.09
N PHE A 124 -4.93 6.41 -6.26
CA PHE A 124 -5.42 7.10 -7.44
C PHE A 124 -6.92 7.36 -7.32
N ALA A 125 -7.64 6.44 -6.70
CA ALA A 125 -9.06 6.53 -6.41
C ALA A 125 -9.34 6.15 -4.96
N ASN A 126 -10.39 6.74 -4.39
CA ASN A 126 -10.92 6.37 -3.09
C ASN A 126 -12.42 6.67 -3.06
N PHE A 127 -13.13 5.98 -2.18
CA PHE A 127 -14.53 6.24 -1.91
C PHE A 127 -14.84 6.00 -0.42
N THR A 128 -15.95 6.56 0.05
CA THR A 128 -16.37 6.47 1.45
C THR A 128 -17.38 5.35 1.67
N VAL A 129 -17.28 4.70 2.82
CA VAL A 129 -18.26 3.74 3.35
C VAL A 129 -18.80 4.30 4.67
N ALA A 130 -19.79 3.62 5.27
CA ALA A 130 -20.31 4.00 6.59
C ALA A 130 -19.16 4.15 7.60
N GLN A 131 -19.07 5.33 8.23
CA GLN A 131 -18.03 5.62 9.20
C GLN A 131 -18.18 4.71 10.43
N GLU A 132 -17.06 4.46 11.11
CA GLU A 132 -16.97 3.63 12.33
C GLU A 132 -17.35 2.14 12.17
N CYS A 133 -17.66 1.68 10.96
CA CYS A 133 -17.88 0.28 10.67
C CYS A 133 -16.60 -0.39 10.18
N LYS A 134 -16.25 -1.55 10.77
CA LYS A 134 -15.23 -2.43 10.19
C LYS A 134 -15.75 -2.94 8.85
N CYS A 135 -14.99 -2.74 7.78
CA CYS A 135 -15.37 -3.13 6.44
C CYS A 135 -14.28 -3.96 5.76
N ILE A 136 -14.72 -4.93 4.98
CA ILE A 136 -13.89 -5.71 4.07
C ILE A 136 -14.04 -5.07 2.70
N CYS A 137 -12.95 -4.96 1.94
CA CYS A 137 -12.98 -4.53 0.55
C CYS A 137 -12.48 -5.67 -0.34
N ALA A 138 -13.11 -5.84 -1.50
CA ALA A 138 -12.70 -6.86 -2.45
C ALA A 138 -12.90 -6.39 -3.89
N PHE A 139 -12.14 -6.97 -4.81
CA PHE A 139 -12.40 -6.82 -6.23
C PHE A 139 -13.33 -7.94 -6.70
N GLY A 140 -14.38 -7.57 -7.43
CA GLY A 140 -15.19 -8.51 -8.18
C GLY A 140 -14.78 -8.58 -9.65
N PRO A 141 -15.62 -9.18 -10.51
CA PRO A 141 -15.37 -9.27 -11.94
C PRO A 141 -15.15 -7.88 -12.57
N ASN A 142 -14.29 -7.82 -13.59
CA ASN A 142 -13.95 -6.57 -14.31
C ASN A 142 -13.33 -5.48 -13.43
N SER A 143 -12.62 -5.85 -12.36
CA SER A 143 -11.93 -4.92 -11.45
C SER A 143 -12.87 -3.91 -10.77
N SER A 144 -14.15 -4.25 -10.61
CA SER A 144 -15.07 -3.50 -9.75
C SER A 144 -14.70 -3.72 -8.28
N VAL A 145 -14.88 -2.71 -7.45
CA VAL A 145 -14.59 -2.77 -6.00
C VAL A 145 -15.89 -2.75 -5.21
N TYR A 146 -16.04 -3.70 -4.29
CA TYR A 146 -17.16 -3.82 -3.35
C TYR A 146 -16.66 -3.66 -1.91
#